data_AF-A0A3M1RUD4-F1
#
_entry.id   AF-A0A3M1RUD4-F1
#
_cell.length_a   1.000
_cell.length_b   1.000
_cell.length_c   1.000
_cell.angle_alpha   90.00
_cell.angle_beta   90.00
_cell.angle_gamma   90.00
#
_symmetry.space_group_name_H-M   'P 1'
#
loop_
_entity.id
_entity.type
_entity.pdbx_description
1 polymer ?
#
loop_
_entity_poly.entity_id
_entity_poly.type
_entity_poly.pdbx_seq_one_letter_code
_entity_poly.pdbx_strand_id
1 'polypeptide(L)'
;MTHPHRFFRFGSGSPATTQMPRRTFLATASMSGIACLAGKAVGENAAQTLSLIDDPHFRRGFRVWSPVPGKHVAEGILCPTGDGTCRPAWGLAQWHSRFTLGEAKRTVRQDGVVRFDDGAKFIEWFPEAANADVALGLDGTKEYRGRSPSIGDPWPHLLVEQPLLAHPRLPTLRNLSFHLRYRVREADRADCPGYDPKRHTAQLMFYVTIQNRNRRSPGFGDYYWFGIPLYDARYRLPPPHLAKDVGSDRKPATGKFIFKPGAARFTTRSAHDGAWITLDCDLLPLVVEGLEAAWDRGYLRDSHDRADYAPGGMNMGWEITGCLRAVAELADFNLTAEVDQAETPRD
;
A
#
# COMPACT_ATOMS: atom_id res chain seq x y z
N MET A 1 3.11 16.66 29.43
CA MET A 1 4.33 15.84 29.39
C MET A 1 4.22 14.86 28.24
N THR A 2 4.81 15.21 27.11
CA THR A 2 4.73 14.46 25.85
C THR A 2 5.84 13.40 25.81
N HIS A 3 5.47 12.12 25.71
CA HIS A 3 6.40 11.04 25.44
C HIS A 3 6.46 10.78 23.92
N PRO A 4 7.64 10.77 23.29
CA PRO A 4 7.77 10.39 21.89
C PRO A 4 7.79 8.86 21.75
N HIS A 5 6.94 8.34 20.87
CA HIS A 5 6.97 6.93 20.46
C HIS A 5 8.25 6.67 19.64
N ARG A 6 9.20 5.93 20.22
CA ARG A 6 10.34 5.34 19.51
C ARG A 6 9.91 4.01 18.88
N PHE A 7 10.18 3.83 17.59
CA PHE A 7 10.31 2.49 16.98
C PHE A 7 11.70 2.32 16.35
N PHE A 8 12.13 1.06 16.36
CA PHE A 8 13.50 0.59 16.54
C PHE A 8 14.31 0.36 15.25
N ARG A 9 15.63 0.32 15.45
CA ARG A 9 16.72 -0.05 14.54
C ARG A 9 16.70 -1.55 14.18
N PHE A 10 17.03 -1.89 12.94
CA PHE A 10 17.54 -3.20 12.56
C PHE A 10 19.07 -3.15 12.42
N GLY A 11 19.77 -4.06 13.10
CA GLY A 11 21.21 -4.30 12.96
C GLY A 11 21.46 -5.44 11.98
N SER A 12 22.32 -5.22 10.99
CA SER A 12 22.77 -6.21 10.01
C SER A 12 24.09 -6.83 10.46
N GLY A 13 24.11 -8.16 10.66
CA GLY A 13 25.33 -8.94 10.77
C GLY A 13 25.75 -9.46 9.39
N SER A 14 26.98 -9.15 8.97
CA SER A 14 27.62 -9.73 7.78
C SER A 14 28.07 -11.17 8.02
N PRO A 15 28.22 -11.95 6.94
CA PRO A 15 29.33 -12.90 6.88
C PRO A 15 30.19 -12.72 5.61
N ALA A 16 31.49 -12.63 5.88
CA ALA A 16 32.64 -13.22 5.21
C ALA A 16 32.67 -13.38 3.68
N THR A 17 33.58 -12.60 3.09
CA THR A 17 34.16 -12.70 1.76
C THR A 17 35.09 -13.92 1.62
N THR A 18 34.98 -14.67 0.52
CA THR A 18 36.05 -15.56 0.06
C THR A 18 36.28 -15.35 -1.44
N GLN A 19 37.45 -14.81 -1.78
CA GLN A 19 37.95 -14.57 -3.13
C GLN A 19 38.82 -15.74 -3.59
N MET A 20 38.75 -16.11 -4.88
CA MET A 20 39.76 -16.89 -5.59
C MET A 20 39.80 -16.50 -7.09
N PRO A 21 40.92 -16.74 -7.80
CA PRO A 21 41.54 -15.73 -8.66
C PRO A 21 41.18 -15.83 -10.16
N ARG A 22 41.26 -14.68 -10.83
CA ARG A 22 41.20 -14.53 -12.29
C ARG A 22 42.55 -14.88 -12.92
N ARG A 23 42.53 -15.68 -13.99
CA ARG A 23 43.66 -15.91 -14.90
C ARG A 23 43.68 -14.84 -15.98
N THR A 24 44.82 -14.19 -16.13
CA THR A 24 45.14 -13.18 -17.15
C THR A 24 45.58 -13.89 -18.44
N PHE A 25 45.01 -13.52 -19.58
CA PHE A 25 45.59 -13.78 -20.90
C PHE A 25 45.89 -12.44 -21.57
N LEU A 26 47.16 -12.21 -21.89
CA LEU A 26 47.62 -11.15 -22.77
C LEU A 26 47.33 -11.55 -24.22
N ALA A 27 46.75 -10.64 -24.99
CA ALA A 27 46.89 -10.62 -26.44
C ALA A 27 47.10 -9.17 -26.91
N THR A 28 48.29 -8.92 -27.42
CA THR A 28 48.72 -7.73 -28.15
C THR A 28 48.25 -7.81 -29.60
N ALA A 29 47.72 -6.72 -30.17
CA ALA A 29 48.00 -6.32 -31.56
C ALA A 29 47.35 -4.97 -31.95
N SER A 30 48.24 -4.08 -32.40
CA SER A 30 48.16 -3.11 -33.49
C SER A 30 47.06 -2.05 -33.57
N MET A 31 47.54 -0.80 -33.47
CA MET A 31 46.94 0.42 -33.97
C MET A 31 46.76 0.40 -35.49
N SER A 32 45.62 0.89 -35.96
CA SER A 32 45.52 1.65 -37.20
C SER A 32 44.40 2.68 -37.04
N GLY A 33 44.80 3.95 -37.12
CA GLY A 33 43.95 5.09 -36.88
C GLY A 33 42.97 5.33 -38.02
N ILE A 34 41.71 5.54 -37.65
CA ILE A 34 40.75 6.34 -38.40
C ILE A 34 40.12 7.28 -37.38
N ALA A 35 40.48 8.57 -37.47
CA ALA A 35 39.88 9.63 -36.69
C ALA A 35 38.46 9.90 -37.22
N CYS A 36 37.48 9.16 -36.73
CA CYS A 36 36.08 9.56 -36.81
C CYS A 36 35.80 10.53 -35.65
N LEU A 37 35.33 11.72 -35.99
CA LEU A 37 34.78 12.70 -35.06
C LEU A 37 33.73 12.04 -34.17
N ALA A 38 34.11 11.71 -32.95
CA ALA A 38 33.19 11.28 -31.91
C ALA A 38 32.35 12.50 -31.51
N GLY A 39 31.19 12.65 -32.13
CA GLY A 39 30.09 13.36 -31.49
C GLY A 39 29.90 12.71 -30.13
N LYS A 40 30.03 13.49 -29.05
CA LYS A 40 29.62 13.05 -27.73
C LYS A 40 28.13 12.74 -27.81
N ALA A 41 27.80 11.46 -28.00
CA ALA A 41 26.51 10.96 -27.56
C ALA A 41 26.44 11.30 -26.08
N VAL A 42 25.56 12.25 -25.73
CA VAL A 42 25.12 12.44 -24.36
C VAL A 42 24.58 11.07 -23.97
N GLY A 43 25.30 10.35 -23.12
CA GLY A 43 24.85 9.05 -22.66
C GLY A 43 23.51 9.25 -21.99
N GLU A 44 22.45 8.72 -22.58
CA GLU A 44 21.21 8.49 -21.84
C GLU A 44 21.59 7.62 -20.65
N ASN A 45 21.58 8.20 -19.45
CA ASN A 45 21.74 7.44 -18.22
C ASN A 45 20.69 6.33 -18.26
N ALA A 46 21.14 5.07 -18.33
CA ALA A 46 20.24 3.92 -18.35
C ALA A 46 19.38 3.96 -17.08
N ALA A 47 18.07 3.86 -17.23
CA ALA A 47 17.17 3.77 -16.08
C ALA A 47 17.18 2.37 -15.50
N GLN A 48 16.94 2.25 -14.19
CA GLN A 48 16.70 0.98 -13.52
C GLN A 48 15.26 0.93 -13.01
N THR A 49 14.56 -0.18 -13.28
CA THR A 49 13.23 -0.44 -12.70
C THR A 49 13.37 -1.26 -11.42
N LEU A 50 12.79 -0.77 -10.33
CA LEU A 50 12.74 -1.41 -9.02
C LEU A 50 11.31 -1.86 -8.72
N SER A 51 11.11 -3.13 -8.38
CA SER A 51 9.86 -3.59 -7.78
C SER A 51 9.78 -3.11 -6.33
N LEU A 52 8.69 -2.45 -5.95
CA LEU A 52 8.49 -1.97 -4.58
C LEU A 52 7.65 -2.94 -3.73
N ILE A 53 7.10 -3.99 -4.34
CA ILE A 53 6.20 -4.98 -3.73
C ILE A 53 6.81 -6.38 -3.82
N ASP A 54 6.77 -7.14 -2.71
CA ASP A 54 7.42 -8.47 -2.59
C ASP A 54 6.52 -9.64 -3.09
N ASP A 55 5.21 -9.54 -2.92
CA ASP A 55 4.25 -10.60 -3.29
C ASP A 55 3.03 -9.99 -4.01
N PRO A 56 3.19 -9.57 -5.28
CA PRO A 56 2.17 -8.82 -6.02
C PRO A 56 0.85 -9.59 -6.22
N HIS A 57 0.88 -10.92 -6.14
CA HIS A 57 -0.28 -11.80 -6.30
C HIS A 57 -0.75 -12.43 -4.99
N PHE A 58 -0.29 -11.93 -3.83
CA PHE A 58 -0.72 -12.36 -2.50
C PHE A 58 -0.54 -13.87 -2.21
N ARG A 59 0.34 -14.55 -2.95
CA ARG A 59 0.48 -16.02 -2.96
C ARG A 59 1.05 -16.56 -1.64
N ARG A 60 1.77 -15.73 -0.88
CA ARG A 60 2.40 -16.13 0.40
C ARG A 60 1.53 -15.90 1.62
N GLY A 61 0.29 -15.48 1.44
CA GLY A 61 -0.69 -15.36 2.51
C GLY A 61 -0.50 -14.11 3.39
N PHE A 62 -1.19 -14.11 4.53
CA PHE A 62 -1.27 -12.96 5.42
C PHE A 62 -0.84 -13.27 6.84
N ARG A 63 -0.05 -12.38 7.45
CA ARG A 63 0.11 -12.32 8.91
C ARG A 63 -1.00 -11.49 9.50
N VAL A 64 -1.84 -12.10 10.33
CA VAL A 64 -3.00 -11.42 10.92
C VAL A 64 -2.57 -10.61 12.13
N TRP A 65 -2.94 -9.33 12.14
CA TRP A 65 -2.75 -8.46 13.29
C TRP A 65 -3.99 -8.44 14.20
N SER A 66 -3.73 -8.21 15.48
CA SER A 66 -4.78 -8.00 16.47
C SER A 66 -5.71 -6.86 16.08
N PRO A 67 -7.02 -6.98 16.31
CA PRO A 67 -7.95 -5.87 16.06
C PRO A 67 -7.69 -4.63 16.93
N VAL A 68 -6.93 -4.77 18.02
CA VAL A 68 -6.60 -3.67 18.93
C VAL A 68 -5.66 -2.68 18.23
N PRO A 69 -6.06 -1.42 18.04
CA PRO A 69 -5.26 -0.43 17.32
C PRO A 69 -3.99 -0.05 18.10
N GLY A 70 -3.00 0.47 17.36
CA GLY A 70 -1.80 1.11 17.92
C GLY A 70 -0.55 0.23 17.98
N LYS A 71 -0.68 -1.10 17.85
CA LYS A 71 0.48 -1.99 17.73
C LYS A 71 0.17 -3.23 16.88
N HIS A 72 1.12 -3.60 16.03
CA HIS A 72 1.13 -4.90 15.36
C HIS A 72 1.47 -6.01 16.37
N VAL A 73 0.44 -6.63 16.93
CA VAL A 73 0.53 -7.89 17.67
C VAL A 73 0.01 -8.98 16.75
N ALA A 74 0.84 -9.97 16.43
CA ALA A 74 0.45 -11.06 15.55
C ALA A 74 -0.51 -12.03 16.29
N GLU A 75 -1.63 -12.36 15.66
CA GLU A 75 -2.60 -13.34 16.20
C GLU A 75 -2.66 -14.64 15.38
N GLY A 76 -2.25 -14.61 14.11
CA GLY A 76 -2.30 -15.81 13.27
C GLY A 76 -1.65 -15.63 11.90
N ILE A 77 -1.68 -16.70 11.11
CA ILE A 77 -1.22 -16.72 9.72
C ILE A 77 -2.32 -17.34 8.85
N LEU A 78 -2.77 -16.62 7.82
CA LEU A 78 -3.65 -17.15 6.79
C LEU A 78 -2.79 -17.70 5.66
N CYS A 79 -2.77 -19.03 5.54
CA CYS A 79 -1.89 -19.76 4.63
C CYS A 79 -2.69 -20.35 3.45
N PRO A 80 -2.57 -19.82 2.23
CA PRO A 80 -3.39 -20.30 1.11
C PRO A 80 -3.05 -21.74 0.70
N THR A 81 -1.77 -22.16 0.81
CA THR A 81 -1.28 -23.49 0.43
C THR A 81 -1.73 -24.60 1.40
N GLY A 82 -2.02 -24.27 2.66
CA GLY A 82 -2.50 -25.22 3.67
C GLY A 82 -1.44 -26.15 4.29
N ASP A 83 -0.20 -26.11 3.82
CA ASP A 83 0.94 -26.85 4.38
C ASP A 83 1.56 -26.18 5.63
N GLY A 84 1.10 -24.98 5.97
CA GLY A 84 1.56 -24.22 7.14
C GLY A 84 2.98 -23.65 7.00
N THR A 85 3.59 -23.70 5.81
CA THR A 85 4.98 -23.27 5.60
C THR A 85 5.10 -21.86 5.01
N CYS A 86 3.96 -21.21 4.71
CA CYS A 86 3.94 -19.88 4.12
C CYS A 86 4.69 -18.86 4.98
N ARG A 87 5.37 -17.94 4.28
CA ARG A 87 6.06 -16.79 4.85
C ARG A 87 5.41 -15.52 4.32
N PRO A 88 4.34 -15.02 4.98
CA PRO A 88 3.61 -13.85 4.51
C PRO A 88 4.54 -12.65 4.32
N ALA A 89 4.49 -12.06 3.13
CA ALA A 89 5.05 -10.73 2.87
C ALA A 89 4.11 -9.61 3.36
N TRP A 90 2.84 -9.96 3.55
CA TRP A 90 1.75 -9.05 3.85
C TRP A 90 1.28 -9.19 5.30
N GLY A 91 1.03 -8.06 5.94
CA GLY A 91 0.21 -7.95 7.14
C GLY A 91 -1.26 -7.78 6.79
N LEU A 92 -2.16 -8.22 7.67
CA LEU A 92 -3.59 -8.01 7.59
C LEU A 92 -4.08 -7.29 8.84
N ALA A 93 -4.25 -5.98 8.73
CA ALA A 93 -4.77 -5.12 9.78
C ALA A 93 -6.30 -5.23 9.85
N GLN A 94 -6.80 -5.35 11.09
CA GLN A 94 -8.21 -5.54 11.39
C GLN A 94 -8.73 -4.48 12.38
N TRP A 95 -8.19 -3.26 12.33
CA TRP A 95 -8.36 -2.26 13.38
C TRP A 95 -9.81 -2.03 13.77
N HIS A 96 -10.05 -1.96 15.08
CA HIS A 96 -11.36 -1.75 15.69
C HIS A 96 -12.43 -2.79 15.31
N SER A 97 -12.02 -3.94 14.77
CA SER A 97 -12.91 -5.08 14.58
C SER A 97 -13.20 -5.77 15.91
N ARG A 98 -14.39 -6.37 16.00
CA ARG A 98 -14.79 -7.24 17.13
C ARG A 98 -14.47 -8.69 16.86
N PHE A 99 -14.36 -9.06 15.59
CA PHE A 99 -14.01 -10.38 15.13
C PHE A 99 -12.54 -10.39 14.69
N THR A 100 -11.91 -11.55 14.70
CA THR A 100 -10.54 -11.72 14.21
C THR A 100 -10.44 -12.93 13.29
N LEU A 101 -9.73 -12.75 12.19
CA LEU A 101 -9.31 -13.83 11.30
C LEU A 101 -8.14 -14.64 11.88
N GLY A 102 -7.56 -14.26 13.03
CA GLY A 102 -6.40 -14.94 13.62
C GLY A 102 -6.64 -16.42 13.93
N GLU A 103 -7.90 -16.78 14.21
CA GLU A 103 -8.35 -18.14 14.51
C GLU A 103 -9.15 -18.77 13.36
N ALA A 104 -9.28 -18.06 12.23
CA ALA A 104 -10.09 -18.52 11.10
C ALA A 104 -9.51 -19.81 10.51
N LYS A 105 -10.38 -20.78 10.24
CA LYS A 105 -9.98 -22.07 9.66
C LYS A 105 -9.94 -21.96 8.14
N ARG A 106 -8.91 -22.58 7.55
CA ARG A 106 -8.80 -22.76 6.10
C ARG A 106 -9.90 -23.70 5.61
N THR A 107 -10.65 -23.25 4.62
CA THR A 107 -11.61 -24.07 3.86
C THR A 107 -11.27 -24.00 2.38
N VAL A 108 -11.59 -25.05 1.63
CA VAL A 108 -11.42 -25.09 0.17
C VAL A 108 -12.77 -25.43 -0.45
N ARG A 109 -13.21 -24.60 -1.38
CA ARG A 109 -14.44 -24.79 -2.14
C ARG A 109 -14.19 -25.73 -3.33
N GLN A 110 -15.27 -26.28 -3.90
CA GLN A 110 -15.19 -27.18 -5.06
C GLN A 110 -14.53 -26.53 -6.29
N ASP A 111 -14.64 -25.22 -6.44
CA ASP A 111 -14.02 -24.41 -7.49
C ASP A 111 -12.54 -24.06 -7.20
N GLY A 112 -11.95 -24.63 -6.14
CA GLY A 112 -10.56 -24.41 -5.76
C GLY A 112 -10.30 -23.13 -4.98
N VAL A 113 -11.33 -22.31 -4.73
CA VAL A 113 -11.18 -21.09 -3.91
C VAL A 113 -10.87 -21.47 -2.47
N VAL A 114 -9.78 -20.90 -1.92
CA VAL A 114 -9.39 -21.05 -0.53
C VAL A 114 -9.96 -19.90 0.29
N ARG A 115 -10.68 -20.20 1.37
CA ARG A 115 -11.36 -19.20 2.19
C ARG A 115 -11.02 -19.31 3.66
N PHE A 116 -10.84 -18.14 4.29
CA PHE A 116 -10.77 -17.94 5.74
C PHE A 116 -11.87 -16.96 6.13
N ASP A 117 -12.65 -17.27 7.16
CA ASP A 117 -13.87 -16.55 7.54
C ASP A 117 -14.03 -16.55 9.06
N ASP A 118 -14.27 -15.38 9.65
CA ASP A 118 -14.52 -15.20 11.09
C ASP A 118 -15.99 -14.87 11.43
N GLY A 119 -16.86 -14.95 10.43
CA GLY A 119 -18.27 -14.56 10.47
C GLY A 119 -18.52 -13.13 9.98
N ALA A 120 -17.64 -12.16 10.26
CA ALA A 120 -17.81 -10.76 9.86
C ALA A 120 -16.84 -10.33 8.75
N LYS A 121 -15.70 -11.00 8.65
CA LYS A 121 -14.64 -10.77 7.68
C LYS A 121 -14.28 -12.07 7.02
N PHE A 122 -13.83 -11.96 5.77
CA PHE A 122 -13.25 -13.09 5.08
C PHE A 122 -12.16 -12.67 4.11
N ILE A 123 -11.29 -13.63 3.82
CA ILE A 123 -10.31 -13.57 2.73
C ILE A 123 -10.54 -14.78 1.84
N GLU A 124 -10.59 -14.55 0.52
CA GLU A 124 -10.60 -15.61 -0.48
C GLU A 124 -9.34 -15.52 -1.34
N TRP A 125 -8.65 -16.63 -1.57
CA TRP A 125 -7.64 -16.76 -2.62
C TRP A 125 -8.21 -17.59 -3.76
N PHE A 126 -8.03 -17.11 -4.98
CA PHE A 126 -8.53 -17.77 -6.16
C PHE A 126 -7.45 -18.62 -6.84
N PRO A 127 -7.83 -19.67 -7.58
CA PRO A 127 -6.89 -20.43 -8.40
C PRO A 127 -6.32 -19.57 -9.52
N GLU A 128 -5.12 -19.91 -10.03
CA GLU A 128 -4.42 -19.13 -11.06
C GLU A 128 -5.20 -18.98 -12.39
N ALA A 129 -6.11 -19.90 -12.68
CA ALA A 129 -7.00 -19.80 -13.85
C ALA A 129 -8.14 -18.76 -13.68
N ALA A 130 -8.32 -18.20 -12.48
CA ALA A 130 -9.33 -17.19 -12.22
C ALA A 130 -8.85 -15.78 -12.60
N ASN A 131 -9.81 -14.87 -12.77
CA ASN A 131 -9.52 -13.47 -13.11
C ASN A 131 -9.11 -12.60 -11.90
N ALA A 132 -9.07 -13.16 -10.69
CA ALA A 132 -8.76 -12.49 -9.44
C ALA A 132 -7.62 -13.20 -8.70
N ASP A 133 -6.83 -12.49 -7.90
CA ASP A 133 -5.83 -13.08 -7.00
C ASP A 133 -6.44 -13.31 -5.60
N VAL A 134 -7.04 -12.25 -5.04
CA VAL A 134 -7.59 -12.26 -3.68
C VAL A 134 -8.91 -11.49 -3.60
N ALA A 135 -9.80 -11.89 -2.68
CA ALA A 135 -10.94 -11.08 -2.25
C ALA A 135 -10.83 -10.69 -0.77
N LEU A 136 -11.23 -9.45 -0.48
CA LEU A 136 -11.37 -8.91 0.87
C LEU A 136 -12.85 -8.64 1.14
N GLY A 137 -13.41 -9.30 2.16
CA GLY A 137 -14.80 -9.10 2.58
C GLY A 137 -14.91 -8.59 4.01
N LEU A 138 -15.75 -7.57 4.22
CA LEU A 138 -16.06 -7.00 5.54
C LEU A 138 -17.55 -6.68 5.65
N ASP A 139 -18.17 -7.17 6.72
CA ASP A 139 -19.58 -6.99 7.06
C ASP A 139 -19.72 -6.05 8.26
N GLY A 140 -19.93 -4.77 7.96
CA GLY A 140 -20.20 -3.74 8.96
C GLY A 140 -21.47 -3.99 9.76
N THR A 141 -22.47 -4.69 9.21
CA THR A 141 -23.69 -5.01 9.97
C THR A 141 -23.37 -5.91 11.15
N LYS A 142 -22.50 -6.90 10.96
CA LYS A 142 -22.04 -7.79 12.04
C LYS A 142 -21.11 -7.08 13.01
N GLU A 143 -20.16 -6.29 12.50
CA GLU A 143 -19.26 -5.49 13.34
C GLU A 143 -20.05 -4.47 14.20
N TYR A 144 -21.14 -3.92 13.70
CA TYR A 144 -21.94 -2.97 14.46
C TYR A 144 -23.18 -3.56 15.15
N ARG A 145 -23.30 -4.90 15.22
CA ARG A 145 -24.45 -5.59 15.83
C ARG A 145 -25.81 -5.07 15.31
N GLY A 146 -25.90 -4.78 14.02
CA GLY A 146 -27.14 -4.31 13.39
C GLY A 146 -27.56 -2.89 13.75
N ARG A 147 -26.67 -2.05 14.31
CA ARG A 147 -26.95 -0.63 14.59
C ARG A 147 -25.82 0.25 14.13
N SER A 148 -26.11 1.31 13.39
CA SER A 148 -25.06 2.17 12.85
C SER A 148 -24.31 2.92 13.97
N PRO A 149 -22.98 3.10 13.87
CA PRO A 149 -22.17 3.72 14.90
C PRO A 149 -22.50 5.20 15.07
N SER A 150 -22.31 5.77 16.26
CA SER A 150 -22.47 7.20 16.57
C SER A 150 -21.27 8.03 16.10
N ILE A 151 -21.40 9.35 16.09
CA ILE A 151 -20.29 10.24 15.69
C ILE A 151 -19.08 10.05 16.60
N GLY A 152 -17.90 9.91 16.01
CA GLY A 152 -16.65 9.68 16.74
C GLY A 152 -16.46 8.26 17.27
N ASP A 153 -17.39 7.33 17.04
CA ASP A 153 -17.13 5.90 17.26
C ASP A 153 -16.03 5.41 16.31
N PRO A 154 -15.22 4.42 16.74
CA PRO A 154 -14.29 3.76 15.84
C PRO A 154 -15.02 2.94 14.76
N TRP A 155 -14.28 2.57 13.72
CA TRP A 155 -14.83 1.76 12.63
C TRP A 155 -13.88 0.63 12.22
N PRO A 156 -14.44 -0.55 11.87
CA PRO A 156 -13.66 -1.71 11.49
C PRO A 156 -12.90 -1.44 10.19
N HIS A 157 -11.66 -1.87 10.20
CA HIS A 157 -10.77 -1.90 9.05
C HIS A 157 -10.51 -3.35 8.64
N LEU A 158 -10.27 -3.56 7.35
CA LEU A 158 -9.66 -4.76 6.82
C LEU A 158 -8.67 -4.36 5.73
N LEU A 159 -7.40 -4.22 6.09
CA LEU A 159 -6.36 -3.68 5.24
C LEU A 159 -5.20 -4.67 5.08
N VAL A 160 -4.79 -4.94 3.84
CA VAL A 160 -3.50 -5.56 3.57
C VAL A 160 -2.42 -4.49 3.60
N GLU A 161 -1.26 -4.80 4.17
CA GLU A 161 -0.17 -3.83 4.33
C GLU A 161 1.21 -4.45 4.21
N GLN A 162 2.19 -3.66 3.76
CA GLN A 162 3.60 -4.02 3.80
C GLN A 162 4.49 -2.76 3.79
N PRO A 163 5.70 -2.82 4.38
CA PRO A 163 6.76 -1.91 3.99
C PRO A 163 7.11 -2.14 2.51
N LEU A 164 7.45 -1.08 1.78
CA LEU A 164 7.97 -1.26 0.42
C LEU A 164 9.37 -1.88 0.45
N LEU A 165 9.71 -2.65 -0.58
CA LEU A 165 11.01 -3.32 -0.73
C LEU A 165 12.18 -2.35 -0.86
N ALA A 166 11.94 -1.20 -1.48
CA ALA A 166 12.91 -0.15 -1.71
C ALA A 166 12.27 1.23 -1.50
N HIS A 167 13.11 2.23 -1.25
CA HIS A 167 12.68 3.59 -0.90
C HIS A 167 13.50 4.63 -1.68
N PRO A 168 13.39 4.65 -3.01
CA PRO A 168 14.08 5.64 -3.84
C PRO A 168 13.65 7.06 -3.46
N ARG A 169 14.62 7.98 -3.41
CA ARG A 169 14.33 9.39 -3.09
C ARG A 169 13.57 10.02 -4.25
N LEU A 170 12.66 10.95 -3.95
CA LEU A 170 11.82 11.56 -4.99
C LEU A 170 12.63 12.16 -6.16
N PRO A 171 13.76 12.86 -5.96
CA PRO A 171 14.51 13.44 -7.09
C PRO A 171 15.19 12.41 -8.00
N THR A 172 15.34 11.15 -7.56
CA THR A 172 15.94 10.10 -8.40
C THR A 172 14.89 9.33 -9.21
N LEU A 173 13.61 9.59 -8.98
CA LEU A 173 12.52 8.91 -9.67
C LEU A 173 12.27 9.57 -11.03
N ARG A 174 12.25 8.76 -12.08
CA ARG A 174 11.68 9.13 -13.39
C ARG A 174 10.19 8.83 -13.45
N ASN A 175 9.77 7.76 -12.79
CA ASN A 175 8.40 7.27 -12.81
C ASN A 175 8.10 6.45 -11.54
N LEU A 176 6.85 6.52 -11.07
CA LEU A 176 6.31 5.66 -10.02
C LEU A 176 5.06 4.95 -10.53
N SER A 177 5.24 3.85 -11.25
CA SER A 177 4.18 3.11 -11.93
C SER A 177 3.33 2.31 -10.95
N PHE A 178 2.03 2.58 -10.95
CA PHE A 178 1.02 1.83 -10.21
C PHE A 178 0.12 1.07 -11.17
N HIS A 179 0.01 -0.24 -10.97
CA HIS A 179 -0.94 -1.09 -11.67
C HIS A 179 -1.82 -1.84 -10.66
N LEU A 180 -3.12 -1.85 -10.89
CA LEU A 180 -4.08 -2.65 -10.12
C LEU A 180 -5.31 -2.93 -10.97
N ARG A 181 -5.73 -4.19 -11.03
CA ARG A 181 -7.10 -4.53 -11.41
C ARG A 181 -7.93 -4.77 -10.17
N TYR A 182 -9.11 -4.17 -10.12
CA TYR A 182 -10.05 -4.38 -9.03
C TYR A 182 -11.50 -4.35 -9.49
N ARG A 183 -12.38 -4.95 -8.69
CA ARG A 183 -13.83 -4.75 -8.75
C ARG A 183 -14.44 -4.85 -7.36
N VAL A 184 -15.60 -4.23 -7.18
CA VAL A 184 -16.43 -4.42 -5.99
C VAL A 184 -17.58 -5.33 -6.38
N ARG A 185 -17.55 -6.59 -5.91
CA ARG A 185 -18.54 -7.61 -6.25
C ARG A 185 -19.83 -7.45 -5.44
N GLU A 186 -19.72 -6.92 -4.24
CA GLU A 186 -20.82 -6.74 -3.29
C GLU A 186 -20.60 -5.43 -2.53
N ALA A 187 -21.66 -4.64 -2.36
CA ALA A 187 -21.66 -3.43 -1.55
C ALA A 187 -23.08 -3.10 -1.08
N ASP A 188 -23.63 -3.96 -0.24
CA ASP A 188 -25.01 -3.90 0.20
C ASP A 188 -25.14 -3.15 1.52
N ARG A 189 -26.03 -2.16 1.57
CA ARG A 189 -26.39 -1.46 2.80
C ARG A 189 -27.54 -2.20 3.49
N ALA A 190 -27.33 -2.60 4.75
CA ALA A 190 -28.42 -3.08 5.59
C ALA A 190 -29.21 -1.91 6.18
N ASP A 191 -30.50 -2.13 6.43
CA ASP A 191 -31.33 -1.15 7.13
C ASP A 191 -31.09 -1.21 8.64
N CYS A 192 -30.05 -0.48 9.07
CA CYS A 192 -29.69 -0.35 10.48
C CYS A 192 -30.20 0.97 11.08
N PRO A 193 -30.77 0.96 12.29
CA PRO A 193 -31.10 2.18 13.02
C PRO A 193 -29.89 3.13 13.12
N GLY A 194 -30.16 4.43 12.96
CA GLY A 194 -29.14 5.48 13.06
C GLY A 194 -28.22 5.62 11.85
N TYR A 195 -28.54 4.98 10.72
CA TYR A 195 -27.78 5.14 9.49
C TYR A 195 -27.84 6.58 8.96
N ASP A 196 -26.68 7.16 8.66
CA ASP A 196 -26.54 8.49 8.08
C ASP A 196 -25.79 8.38 6.74
N PRO A 197 -26.45 8.60 5.60
CA PRO A 197 -25.84 8.45 4.27
C PRO A 197 -24.71 9.45 3.99
N LYS A 198 -24.58 10.53 4.78
CA LYS A 198 -23.46 11.45 4.65
C LYS A 198 -22.20 10.93 5.33
N ARG A 199 -22.33 10.08 6.34
CA ARG A 199 -21.23 9.62 7.21
C ARG A 199 -20.88 8.16 7.01
N HIS A 200 -21.90 7.32 6.89
CA HIS A 200 -21.79 5.87 6.85
C HIS A 200 -21.58 5.39 5.43
N THR A 201 -20.51 4.63 5.21
CA THR A 201 -20.14 4.16 3.88
C THR A 201 -19.20 2.96 3.99
N ALA A 202 -19.03 2.24 2.89
CA ALA A 202 -17.90 1.34 2.68
C ALA A 202 -16.93 2.04 1.72
N GLN A 203 -15.67 2.15 2.14
CA GLN A 203 -14.62 2.79 1.37
C GLN A 203 -13.51 1.78 1.09
N LEU A 204 -13.16 1.61 -0.19
CA LEU A 204 -11.98 0.87 -0.61
C LEU A 204 -10.90 1.88 -0.99
N MET A 205 -9.73 1.77 -0.39
CA MET A 205 -8.63 2.70 -0.65
C MET A 205 -7.29 1.99 -0.70
N PHE A 206 -6.37 2.60 -1.43
CA PHE A 206 -4.94 2.35 -1.35
C PHE A 206 -4.28 3.59 -0.77
N TYR A 207 -3.34 3.40 0.15
CA TYR A 207 -2.46 4.44 0.66
C TYR A 207 -1.00 4.02 0.62
N VAL A 208 -0.12 4.98 0.37
CA VAL A 208 1.33 4.87 0.58
C VAL A 208 1.81 6.10 1.35
N THR A 209 2.74 5.91 2.29
CA THR A 209 3.40 7.05 2.95
C THR A 209 4.46 7.64 2.04
N ILE A 210 4.52 8.97 1.99
CA ILE A 210 5.67 9.70 1.43
C ILE A 210 6.39 10.31 2.62
N GLN A 211 7.51 9.70 2.98
CA GLN A 211 8.17 9.87 4.26
C GLN A 211 9.53 10.52 4.10
N ASN A 212 9.85 11.44 5.00
CA ASN A 212 11.20 11.93 5.16
C ASN A 212 12.08 10.80 5.71
N ARG A 213 13.00 10.31 4.90
CA ARG A 213 13.92 9.20 5.24
C ARG A 213 15.37 9.66 5.42
N ASN A 214 15.64 10.95 5.32
CA ASN A 214 16.96 11.48 5.57
C ASN A 214 17.21 11.61 7.09
N ARG A 215 18.03 10.72 7.65
CA ARG A 215 18.40 10.72 9.08
C ARG A 215 19.08 12.01 9.57
N ARG A 216 19.57 12.85 8.67
CA ARG A 216 20.19 14.15 8.98
C ARG A 216 19.20 15.32 8.92
N SER A 217 18.00 15.09 8.38
CA SER A 217 16.94 16.08 8.31
C SER A 217 16.23 16.22 9.65
N PRO A 218 15.90 17.44 10.13
CA PRO A 218 15.12 17.59 11.35
C PRO A 218 13.71 17.00 11.21
N GLY A 219 13.19 16.89 9.98
CA GLY A 219 11.92 16.20 9.68
C GLY A 219 12.00 14.67 9.60
N PHE A 220 13.13 14.04 9.95
CA PHE A 220 13.30 12.60 9.80
C PHE A 220 12.16 11.79 10.43
N GLY A 221 11.55 10.93 9.62
CA GLY A 221 10.44 10.07 10.00
C GLY A 221 9.06 10.70 9.84
N ASP A 222 8.95 12.02 9.63
CA ASP A 222 7.69 12.68 9.32
C ASP A 222 7.20 12.33 7.89
N TYR A 223 5.89 12.36 7.65
CA TYR A 223 5.29 11.88 6.42
C TYR A 223 3.89 12.45 6.19
N TYR A 224 3.43 12.34 4.94
CA TYR A 224 2.02 12.47 4.59
C TYR A 224 1.51 11.17 3.94
N TRP A 225 0.19 10.99 3.95
CA TRP A 225 -0.49 9.87 3.28
C TRP A 225 -0.87 10.27 1.87
N PHE A 226 -0.33 9.57 0.86
CA PHE A 226 -0.81 9.64 -0.51
C PHE A 226 -1.85 8.54 -0.74
N GLY A 227 -3.06 8.89 -1.19
CA GLY A 227 -4.16 7.95 -1.34
C GLY A 227 -4.75 7.86 -2.74
N ILE A 228 -5.20 6.66 -3.12
CA ILE A 228 -6.03 6.41 -4.31
C ILE A 228 -7.39 5.92 -3.83
N PRO A 229 -8.48 6.67 -4.06
CA PRO A 229 -9.82 6.23 -3.66
C PRO A 229 -10.41 5.29 -4.72
N LEU A 230 -10.48 4.01 -4.40
CA LEU A 230 -10.92 2.96 -5.32
C LEU A 230 -12.45 2.82 -5.34
N TYR A 231 -13.10 3.01 -4.19
CA TYR A 231 -14.56 2.95 -4.05
C TYR A 231 -15.03 3.75 -2.83
N ASP A 232 -16.20 4.36 -2.93
CA ASP A 232 -16.97 4.90 -1.81
C ASP A 232 -18.45 4.70 -2.13
N ALA A 233 -19.20 4.03 -1.24
CA ALA A 233 -20.61 3.73 -1.48
C ALA A 233 -21.48 4.98 -1.71
N ARG A 234 -21.00 6.17 -1.31
CA ARG A 234 -21.72 7.45 -1.47
C ARG A 234 -21.53 8.10 -2.84
N TYR A 235 -20.47 7.74 -3.56
CA TYR A 235 -20.05 8.46 -4.77
C TYR A 235 -19.67 7.48 -5.88
N ARG A 236 -20.23 7.68 -7.08
CA ARG A 236 -19.85 6.87 -8.25
C ARG A 236 -18.36 6.98 -8.57
N LEU A 237 -17.83 8.18 -8.50
CA LEU A 237 -16.40 8.47 -8.51
C LEU A 237 -16.07 9.23 -7.21
N PRO A 238 -15.33 8.63 -6.27
CA PRO A 238 -14.95 9.30 -5.03
C PRO A 238 -14.29 10.68 -5.27
N PRO A 239 -14.73 11.74 -4.56
CA PRO A 239 -14.15 13.08 -4.68
C PRO A 239 -12.77 13.18 -4.01
N PRO A 240 -11.99 14.24 -4.31
CA PRO A 240 -10.71 14.47 -3.64
C PRO A 240 -10.87 14.74 -2.14
N HIS A 241 -9.83 14.43 -1.36
CA HIS A 241 -9.73 14.73 0.06
C HIS A 241 -8.32 15.20 0.41
N LEU A 242 -8.20 16.43 0.89
CA LEU A 242 -6.94 17.09 1.24
C LEU A 242 -7.07 17.70 2.64
N ALA A 243 -6.81 16.91 3.67
CA ALA A 243 -7.02 17.35 5.05
C ALA A 243 -6.12 16.61 6.03
N LYS A 244 -6.09 17.11 7.27
CA LYS A 244 -5.52 16.36 8.39
C LYS A 244 -6.34 15.09 8.63
N ASP A 245 -5.64 14.01 8.92
CA ASP A 245 -6.22 12.81 9.53
C ASP A 245 -6.67 13.16 10.96
N VAL A 246 -7.98 13.36 11.13
CA VAL A 246 -8.60 13.76 12.39
C VAL A 246 -9.29 12.56 13.03
N GLY A 247 -8.96 12.34 14.30
CA GLY A 247 -9.53 11.29 15.11
C GLY A 247 -10.58 11.81 16.09
N SER A 248 -10.98 10.93 17.00
CA SER A 248 -11.77 11.25 18.19
C SER A 248 -11.06 10.71 19.42
N ASP A 249 -11.57 11.05 20.61
CA ASP A 249 -11.09 10.46 21.87
C ASP A 249 -11.20 8.92 21.90
N ARG A 250 -12.04 8.35 21.04
CA ARG A 250 -12.31 6.91 20.94
C ARG A 250 -11.61 6.24 19.76
N LYS A 251 -11.02 7.03 18.86
CA LYS A 251 -10.20 6.58 17.73
C LYS A 251 -9.14 7.64 17.45
N PRO A 252 -7.94 7.53 18.04
CA PRO A 252 -6.86 8.44 17.71
C PRO A 252 -6.52 8.29 16.23
N ALA A 253 -6.27 9.42 15.58
CA ALA A 253 -5.77 9.48 14.21
C ALA A 253 -4.26 9.75 14.20
N THR A 254 -3.63 9.57 13.04
CA THR A 254 -2.20 9.86 12.88
C THR A 254 -1.89 11.36 13.02
N GLY A 255 -2.89 12.22 12.80
CA GLY A 255 -2.72 13.67 12.76
C GLY A 255 -1.90 14.14 11.56
N LYS A 256 -1.59 13.26 10.61
CA LYS A 256 -0.82 13.57 9.41
C LYS A 256 -1.71 14.13 8.31
N PHE A 257 -1.09 14.78 7.33
CA PHE A 257 -1.81 15.23 6.15
C PHE A 257 -2.17 14.03 5.27
N ILE A 258 -3.40 13.99 4.80
CA ILE A 258 -3.87 13.06 3.78
C ILE A 258 -4.05 13.87 2.51
N PHE A 259 -3.35 13.45 1.46
CA PHE A 259 -3.57 13.90 0.10
C PHE A 259 -4.14 12.72 -0.71
N LYS A 260 -5.40 12.86 -1.10
CA LYS A 260 -6.11 11.86 -1.89
C LYS A 260 -6.76 12.55 -3.08
N PRO A 261 -6.17 12.47 -4.28
CA PRO A 261 -6.81 12.95 -5.51
C PRO A 261 -8.15 12.25 -5.74
N GLY A 262 -9.07 12.92 -6.42
CA GLY A 262 -10.36 12.31 -6.77
C GLY A 262 -10.18 11.16 -7.77
N ALA A 263 -11.07 10.17 -7.72
CA ALA A 263 -11.00 8.97 -8.58
C ALA A 263 -10.97 9.30 -10.08
N ALA A 264 -11.58 10.42 -10.48
CA ALA A 264 -11.59 10.93 -11.85
C ALA A 264 -10.19 11.21 -12.43
N ARG A 265 -9.15 11.30 -11.59
CA ARG A 265 -7.74 11.43 -12.01
C ARG A 265 -7.14 10.11 -12.47
N PHE A 266 -7.76 8.99 -12.13
CA PHE A 266 -7.25 7.63 -12.40
C PHE A 266 -8.16 6.84 -13.33
N THR A 267 -9.47 7.10 -13.32
CA THR A 267 -10.44 6.37 -14.13
C THR A 267 -11.72 7.16 -14.36
N THR A 268 -12.41 6.85 -15.45
CA THR A 268 -13.78 7.31 -15.74
C THR A 268 -14.84 6.28 -15.37
N ARG A 269 -14.43 5.08 -14.93
CA ARG A 269 -15.32 3.96 -14.60
C ARG A 269 -15.60 3.89 -13.11
N SER A 270 -16.77 3.36 -12.75
CA SER A 270 -17.22 3.28 -11.38
C SER A 270 -17.27 1.83 -10.89
N ALA A 271 -16.65 1.56 -9.74
CA ALA A 271 -16.68 0.21 -9.15
C ALA A 271 -18.08 -0.23 -8.69
N HIS A 272 -19.05 0.69 -8.65
CA HIS A 272 -20.47 0.39 -8.44
C HIS A 272 -21.08 -0.50 -9.54
N ASP A 273 -20.45 -0.57 -10.71
CA ASP A 273 -20.93 -1.39 -11.84
C ASP A 273 -20.56 -2.88 -11.71
N GLY A 274 -19.78 -3.27 -10.70
CA GLY A 274 -19.33 -4.65 -10.48
C GLY A 274 -18.34 -5.19 -11.52
N ALA A 275 -18.05 -4.42 -12.56
CA ALA A 275 -17.10 -4.77 -13.61
C ALA A 275 -15.65 -4.46 -13.18
N TRP A 276 -14.70 -5.20 -13.75
CA TRP A 276 -13.27 -4.96 -13.56
C TRP A 276 -12.87 -3.57 -14.04
N ILE A 277 -12.11 -2.87 -13.22
CA ILE A 277 -11.43 -1.60 -13.51
C ILE A 277 -9.92 -1.87 -13.43
N THR A 278 -9.19 -1.43 -14.44
CA THR A 278 -7.72 -1.39 -14.42
C THR A 278 -7.29 0.04 -14.18
N LEU A 279 -6.44 0.23 -13.18
CA LEU A 279 -5.67 1.45 -13.00
C LEU A 279 -4.23 1.15 -13.44
N ASP A 280 -3.72 1.96 -14.35
CA ASP A 280 -2.35 1.90 -14.86
C ASP A 280 -1.88 3.35 -15.03
N CYS A 281 -1.07 3.84 -14.10
CA CYS A 281 -0.74 5.26 -14.03
C CYS A 281 0.60 5.54 -13.35
N ASP A 282 1.24 6.64 -13.77
CA ASP A 282 2.38 7.22 -13.07
C ASP A 282 1.89 8.07 -11.89
N LEU A 283 2.24 7.67 -10.67
CA LEU A 283 1.89 8.38 -9.46
C LEU A 283 2.83 9.54 -9.14
N LEU A 284 4.03 9.60 -9.74
CA LEU A 284 5.07 10.57 -9.36
C LEU A 284 4.59 12.03 -9.41
N PRO A 285 3.89 12.50 -10.48
CA PRO A 285 3.39 13.88 -10.51
C PRO A 285 2.43 14.21 -9.36
N LEU A 286 1.52 13.28 -9.04
CA LEU A 286 0.54 13.47 -7.97
C LEU A 286 1.19 13.35 -6.58
N VAL A 287 2.24 12.54 -6.44
CA VAL A 287 3.05 12.47 -5.23
C VAL A 287 3.80 13.78 -4.97
N VAL A 288 4.31 14.43 -6.03
CA VAL A 288 4.91 15.76 -5.90
C VAL A 288 3.86 16.81 -5.54
N GLU A 289 2.71 16.80 -6.21
CA GLU A 289 1.57 17.69 -5.90
C GLU A 289 1.13 17.54 -4.43
N GLY A 290 1.04 16.31 -3.92
CA GLY A 290 0.66 16.05 -2.54
C GLY A 290 1.69 16.52 -1.51
N LEU A 291 2.98 16.43 -1.84
CA LEU A 291 4.06 16.90 -0.98
C LEU A 291 4.04 18.44 -0.88
N GLU A 292 3.89 19.12 -2.01
CA GLU A 292 3.76 20.58 -2.07
C GLU A 292 2.51 21.06 -1.34
N ALA A 293 1.38 20.39 -1.54
CA ALA A 293 0.14 20.71 -0.83
C ALA A 293 0.27 20.55 0.69
N ALA A 294 1.08 19.59 1.16
CA ALA A 294 1.38 19.40 2.56
C ALA A 294 2.18 20.60 3.11
N TRP A 295 3.25 21.00 2.41
CA TRP A 295 4.08 22.15 2.75
C TRP A 295 3.29 23.45 2.80
N ASP A 296 2.51 23.75 1.75
CA ASP A 296 1.71 24.97 1.64
C ASP A 296 0.67 25.11 2.77
N ARG A 297 0.15 23.98 3.25
CA ARG A 297 -0.83 23.94 4.35
C ARG A 297 -0.17 23.87 5.73
N GLY A 298 1.15 24.02 5.80
CA GLY A 298 1.92 24.01 7.03
C GLY A 298 1.97 22.65 7.71
N TYR A 299 1.88 21.56 6.95
CA TYR A 299 2.31 20.23 7.36
C TYR A 299 3.76 20.01 6.94
N LEU A 300 4.48 19.06 7.57
CA LEU A 300 5.89 18.74 7.25
C LEU A 300 6.85 19.94 7.37
N ARG A 301 6.68 20.78 8.40
CA ARG A 301 7.38 22.06 8.56
C ARG A 301 8.90 21.94 8.70
N ASP A 302 9.37 20.77 9.12
CA ASP A 302 10.77 20.55 9.46
C ASP A 302 11.63 20.21 8.23
N SER A 303 11.05 19.96 7.05
CA SER A 303 11.81 19.88 5.79
C SER A 303 10.95 20.20 4.57
N HIS A 304 11.47 21.10 3.72
CA HIS A 304 10.92 21.40 2.39
C HIS A 304 11.89 21.00 1.26
N ASP A 305 12.79 20.04 1.52
CA ASP A 305 13.68 19.47 0.51
C ASP A 305 13.11 18.15 -0.03
N ARG A 306 12.81 18.09 -1.32
CA ARG A 306 12.30 16.86 -1.97
C ARG A 306 13.26 15.67 -1.83
N ALA A 307 14.57 15.91 -1.73
CA ALA A 307 15.58 14.86 -1.58
C ALA A 307 15.48 14.10 -0.24
N ASP A 308 14.77 14.67 0.74
CA ASP A 308 14.53 13.99 2.02
C ASP A 308 13.44 12.93 1.93
N TYR A 309 12.54 13.03 0.94
CA TYR A 309 11.32 12.22 0.87
C TYR A 309 11.46 11.01 -0.05
N ALA A 310 10.78 9.92 0.32
CA ALA A 310 10.70 8.67 -0.44
C ALA A 310 9.40 7.92 -0.11
N PRO A 311 8.89 7.05 -1.01
CA PRO A 311 7.83 6.10 -0.68
C PRO A 311 8.25 5.19 0.48
N GLY A 312 7.37 5.05 1.48
CA GLY A 312 7.63 4.32 2.72
C GLY A 312 6.96 2.95 2.77
N GLY A 313 5.78 2.89 3.40
CA GLY A 313 4.96 1.68 3.51
C GLY A 313 3.57 1.94 2.94
N MET A 314 2.83 0.88 2.64
CA MET A 314 1.51 0.97 2.03
C MET A 314 0.48 0.14 2.79
N ASN A 315 -0.79 0.53 2.63
CA ASN A 315 -1.92 -0.31 2.97
C ASN A 315 -3.01 -0.19 1.89
N MET A 316 -3.85 -1.22 1.78
CA MET A 316 -4.99 -1.24 0.88
C MET A 316 -6.11 -2.07 1.44
N GLY A 317 -7.35 -1.61 1.34
CA GLY A 317 -8.51 -2.40 1.74
C GLY A 317 -9.69 -1.57 2.21
N TRP A 318 -10.51 -2.18 3.06
CA TRP A 318 -11.79 -1.64 3.50
C TRP A 318 -11.67 -0.81 4.77
N GLU A 319 -12.30 0.35 4.74
CA GLU A 319 -12.79 1.03 5.94
C GLU A 319 -14.31 1.15 5.84
N ILE A 320 -15.05 0.59 6.80
CA ILE A 320 -16.51 0.59 6.78
C ILE A 320 -17.04 1.35 7.98
N THR A 321 -17.68 2.49 7.75
CA THR A 321 -18.17 3.39 8.81
C THR A 321 -19.63 3.17 9.16
N GLY A 322 -20.33 2.19 8.58
CA GLY A 322 -21.71 1.85 8.95
C GLY A 322 -22.12 0.43 8.58
N CYS A 323 -23.41 0.12 8.64
CA CYS A 323 -23.91 -1.21 8.29
C CYS A 323 -23.93 -1.47 6.78
N LEU A 324 -22.75 -1.72 6.21
CA LEU A 324 -22.59 -2.16 4.84
C LEU A 324 -21.80 -3.46 4.83
N ARG A 325 -22.18 -4.36 3.93
CA ARG A 325 -21.40 -5.53 3.58
C ARG A 325 -20.72 -5.28 2.25
N ALA A 326 -19.39 -5.33 2.23
CA ALA A 326 -18.62 -5.02 1.04
C ALA A 326 -17.59 -6.10 0.73
N VAL A 327 -17.41 -6.40 -0.56
CA VAL A 327 -16.45 -7.38 -1.06
C VAL A 327 -15.73 -6.82 -2.28
N ALA A 328 -14.40 -6.72 -2.18
CA ALA A 328 -13.53 -6.32 -3.28
C ALA A 328 -12.73 -7.53 -3.74
N GLU A 329 -12.55 -7.66 -5.04
CA GLU A 329 -11.59 -8.56 -5.66
C GLU A 329 -10.45 -7.74 -6.26
N LEU A 330 -9.22 -8.20 -6.04
CA LEU A 330 -7.98 -7.56 -6.47
C LEU A 330 -7.20 -8.53 -7.36
N ALA A 331 -6.57 -8.01 -8.41
CA ALA A 331 -5.71 -8.77 -9.30
C ALA A 331 -4.57 -7.91 -9.85
N ASP A 332 -3.46 -8.55 -10.19
CA ASP A 332 -2.31 -7.95 -10.88
C ASP A 332 -1.80 -6.68 -10.18
N PHE A 333 -1.73 -6.67 -8.86
CA PHE A 333 -1.23 -5.50 -8.14
C PHE A 333 0.27 -5.35 -8.36
N ASN A 334 0.72 -4.17 -8.79
CA ASN A 334 2.14 -3.84 -8.90
C ASN A 334 2.39 -2.37 -8.56
N LEU A 335 3.54 -2.12 -7.94
CA LEU A 335 4.09 -0.77 -7.75
C LEU A 335 5.58 -0.84 -8.03
N THR A 336 6.03 -0.12 -9.05
CA THR A 336 7.43 -0.08 -9.46
C THR A 336 7.93 1.36 -9.53
N ALA A 337 9.24 1.52 -9.38
CA ALA A 337 9.92 2.80 -9.52
C ALA A 337 10.96 2.69 -10.63
N GLU A 338 10.91 3.61 -11.59
CA GLU A 338 12.02 3.83 -12.52
C GLU A 338 12.93 4.89 -11.91
N VAL A 339 14.21 4.56 -11.73
CA VAL A 339 15.21 5.46 -11.16
C VAL A 339 16.34 5.71 -12.15
N ASP A 340 16.94 6.91 -12.07
CA ASP A 340 18.26 7.14 -12.64
C ASP A 340 19.25 6.11 -12.07
N GLN A 341 20.04 5.44 -12.91
CA GLN A 341 21.19 4.73 -12.37
C GLN A 341 22.09 5.75 -11.67
N ALA A 342 22.38 5.49 -10.39
CA ALA A 342 23.41 6.23 -9.70
C ALA A 342 24.69 6.07 -10.51
N GLU A 343 25.32 7.18 -10.91
CA GLU A 343 26.76 7.13 -11.15
C GLU A 343 27.36 6.59 -9.86
N THR A 344 27.87 5.35 -9.93
CA THR A 344 28.67 4.78 -8.85
C THR A 344 29.66 5.86 -8.43
N PRO A 345 29.70 6.28 -7.15
CA PRO A 345 30.74 7.19 -6.70
C PRO A 345 32.07 6.56 -7.11
N ARG A 346 32.84 7.24 -7.96
CA ARG A 346 34.22 6.84 -8.22
C ARG A 346 34.96 7.11 -6.91
N ASP A 347 35.30 6.01 -6.25
CA ASP A 347 36.21 5.80 -5.11
C ASP A 347 36.54 6.99 -4.20
#